data_AF-B8B2W7-F1
#
_entry.id   AF-B8B2W7-F1
#
_cell.length_a   1.000
_cell.length_b   1.000
_cell.length_c   1.000
_cell.angle_alpha   90.00
_cell.angle_beta   90.00
_cell.angle_gamma   90.00
#
_symmetry.space_group_name_H-M   'P 1'
#
loop_
_entity.id
_entity.type
_entity.pdbx_description
1 polymer ?
#
loop_
_entity_poly.entity_id
_entity_poly.type
_entity_poly.pdbx_seq_one_letter_code
_entity_poly.pdbx_strand_id
1 'polypeptide(L)'
;MVMEEALPTYQSMANWFESARDVTGADGTAWARWICRWSAEENRHGDVLNRYMYLSGRLDMRQVERTVHRLISSGMAMHAPVSDTV
;
A
#
# COMPACT_ATOMS: atom_id res chain seq x y z
N MET A 1 0.16 8.04 -6.90
CA MET A 1 1.52 8.57 -6.62
C MET A 1 1.76 8.66 -5.11
N VAL A 2 1.19 9.60 -4.33
CA VAL A 2 1.41 9.57 -2.87
C VAL A 2 0.78 8.35 -2.19
N MET A 3 -0.46 8.00 -2.55
CA MET A 3 -1.16 6.84 -1.98
C MET A 3 -0.60 5.51 -2.49
N GLU A 4 -0.26 5.43 -3.79
CA GLU A 4 0.34 4.26 -4.43
C GLU A 4 1.68 3.84 -3.80
N GLU A 5 2.48 4.82 -3.34
CA GLU A 5 3.76 4.58 -2.67
C GLU A 5 3.58 4.12 -1.20
N ALA A 6 2.36 4.18 -0.65
CA ALA A 6 2.04 3.67 0.68
C ALA A 6 1.72 2.15 0.68
N LEU A 7 2.18 1.42 -0.34
CA LEU A 7 2.02 -0.02 -0.48
C LEU A 7 2.36 -0.85 0.79
N PRO A 8 3.41 -0.52 1.57
CA PRO A 8 3.68 -1.22 2.83
C PRO A 8 2.52 -1.15 3.85
N THR A 9 1.76 -0.04 3.84
CA THR A 9 0.57 0.14 4.70
C THR A 9 -0.57 -0.78 4.25
N TYR A 10 -0.78 -0.92 2.93
CA TYR A 10 -1.81 -1.80 2.39
C TYR A 10 -1.49 -3.28 2.59
N GLN A 11 -0.23 -3.68 2.42
CA GLN A 11 0.20 -5.06 2.67
C GLN A 11 0.08 -5.43 4.16
N SER A 12 0.43 -4.49 5.05
CA SER A 12 0.24 -4.66 6.50
C SER A 12 -1.24 -4.83 6.86
N MET A 13 -2.12 -4.05 6.21
CA MET A 13 -3.58 -4.17 6.39
C MET A 13 -4.13 -5.49 5.85
N ALA A 14 -3.66 -5.99 4.70
CA ALA A 14 -4.07 -7.29 4.19
C ALA A 14 -3.72 -8.42 5.18
N ASN A 15 -2.58 -8.31 5.86
CA ASN A 15 -2.14 -9.25 6.90
C ASN A 15 -2.88 -9.13 8.24
N TRP A 16 -3.75 -8.13 8.43
CA TRP A 16 -4.65 -8.06 9.58
C TRP A 16 -5.89 -8.97 9.42
N PHE A 17 -6.26 -9.34 8.19
CA PHE A 17 -7.38 -10.24 7.97
C PHE A 17 -6.98 -11.67 8.30
N GLU A 18 -7.44 -12.17 9.46
CA GLU A 18 -7.13 -13.52 9.99
C GLU A 18 -7.29 -14.63 8.94
N SER A 19 -8.29 -14.54 8.06
CA SER A 19 -8.59 -15.53 7.02
C SER A 19 -7.69 -15.45 5.78
N ALA A 20 -6.97 -14.34 5.60
CA ALA A 20 -6.15 -14.07 4.42
C ALA A 20 -4.67 -13.78 4.76
N ARG A 21 -4.31 -13.74 6.04
CA ARG A 21 -2.99 -13.39 6.54
C ARG A 21 -1.91 -14.33 6.00
N ASP A 22 -0.83 -13.75 5.51
CA ASP A 22 0.43 -14.47 5.30
C ASP A 22 1.27 -14.39 6.59
N VAL A 23 1.52 -15.55 7.21
CA VAL A 23 2.30 -15.63 8.46
C VAL A 23 3.81 -15.65 8.20
N THR A 24 4.24 -16.09 7.00
CA THR A 24 5.66 -16.31 6.68
C THR A 24 6.21 -15.30 5.68
N GLY A 25 5.35 -14.53 5.02
CA GLY A 25 5.70 -13.64 3.91
C GLY A 25 5.90 -14.36 2.58
N ALA A 26 5.72 -15.69 2.54
CA ALA A 26 5.79 -16.52 1.35
C ALA A 26 4.92 -17.79 1.50
N ASP A 27 3.82 -17.71 2.25
CA ASP A 27 3.02 -18.90 2.55
C ASP A 27 2.39 -19.50 1.27
N GLY A 28 2.22 -20.81 1.26
CA GLY A 28 1.63 -21.58 0.17
C GLY A 28 0.11 -21.49 0.09
N THR A 29 -0.55 -20.62 0.87
CA THR A 29 -2.00 -20.43 0.80
C THR A 29 -2.41 -19.66 -0.45
N ALA A 30 -3.64 -19.84 -0.90
CA ALA A 30 -4.16 -19.12 -2.06
C ALA A 30 -4.18 -17.60 -1.83
N TRP A 31 -4.52 -17.17 -0.60
CA TRP A 31 -4.55 -15.77 -0.22
C TRP A 31 -3.16 -15.14 -0.12
N ALA A 32 -2.17 -15.81 0.48
CA ALA A 32 -0.80 -15.31 0.52
C ALA A 32 -0.24 -15.10 -0.89
N ARG A 33 -0.42 -16.08 -1.79
CA ARG A 33 -0.02 -15.93 -3.20
C ARG A 33 -0.74 -14.79 -3.90
N TRP A 34 -2.03 -14.60 -3.64
CA TRP A 34 -2.79 -13.48 -4.20
C TRP A 34 -2.24 -12.15 -3.70
N ILE A 35 -2.04 -11.98 -2.40
CA ILE A 35 -1.50 -10.75 -1.79
C ILE A 35 -0.13 -10.43 -2.38
N CYS A 36 0.80 -11.39 -2.47
CA CYS A 36 2.11 -11.16 -3.07
C CYS A 36 2.03 -10.71 -4.54
N ARG A 37 1.16 -11.35 -5.34
CA ARG A 37 1.00 -10.99 -6.76
C ARG A 37 0.36 -9.63 -6.93
N TRP A 38 -0.70 -9.35 -6.16
CA TRP A 38 -1.36 -8.06 -6.13
C TRP A 38 -0.37 -6.95 -5.71
N SER A 39 0.43 -7.15 -4.66
CA SER A 39 1.44 -6.18 -4.24
C SER A 39 2.50 -5.93 -5.33
N ALA A 40 2.92 -6.98 -6.05
CA ALA A 40 3.84 -6.82 -7.17
C ALA A 40 3.23 -6.02 -8.33
N GLU A 41 1.93 -6.20 -8.60
CA GLU A 41 1.21 -5.42 -9.60
C GLU A 41 1.07 -3.96 -9.18
N GLU A 42 0.65 -3.71 -7.95
CA GLU A 42 0.41 -2.38 -7.40
C GLU A 42 1.70 -1.55 -7.31
N ASN A 43 2.85 -2.18 -7.01
CA ASN A 43 4.15 -1.49 -6.99
C ASN A 43 4.46 -0.79 -8.32
N ARG A 44 4.05 -1.38 -9.45
CA ARG A 44 4.29 -0.78 -10.77
C ARG A 44 3.52 0.52 -10.98
N HIS A 45 2.37 0.70 -10.31
CA HIS A 45 1.60 1.94 -10.39
C HIS A 45 2.36 3.11 -9.75
N GLY A 46 2.97 2.89 -8.58
CA GLY A 46 3.85 3.84 -7.92
C GLY A 46 5.04 4.23 -8.79
N ASP A 47 5.79 3.23 -9.27
CA ASP A 47 7.01 3.42 -10.07
C ASP A 47 6.75 4.27 -11.34
N VAL A 48 5.71 3.93 -12.11
CA VAL A 48 5.38 4.63 -13.35
C VAL A 48 5.00 6.09 -13.07
N LEU A 49 4.16 6.32 -12.06
CA LEU A 49 3.71 7.68 -11.72
C LEU A 49 4.85 8.52 -11.17
N ASN A 50 5.69 7.96 -10.29
CA ASN A 50 6.84 8.66 -9.73
C ASN A 50 7.82 9.08 -10.82
N ARG A 51 8.17 8.15 -11.72
CA ARG A 51 9.06 8.44 -12.85
C ARG A 51 8.47 9.47 -13.81
N TYR A 52 7.17 9.38 -14.10
CA TYR A 52 6.49 10.38 -14.91
C TYR A 52 6.52 11.77 -14.26
N MET A 53 6.21 11.88 -12.97
CA MET A 53 6.22 13.16 -12.25
C MET A 53 7.63 13.75 -12.15
N TYR A 54 8.63 12.93 -11.88
CA TYR A 54 10.04 13.33 -11.87
C TYR A 54 10.47 13.89 -13.23
N LEU A 55 10.21 13.16 -14.32
CA LEU A 55 10.57 13.58 -15.67
C LEU A 55 9.74 14.76 -16.18
N SER A 56 8.53 14.95 -15.66
CA SER A 56 7.69 16.09 -16.06
C SER A 56 8.28 17.43 -15.63
N GLY A 57 9.07 17.47 -14.55
CA GLY A 57 9.65 18.70 -13.99
C GLY A 57 8.61 19.71 -13.47
N ARG A 58 7.33 19.33 -13.38
CA ARG A 58 6.22 20.22 -13.01
C ARG A 58 5.92 20.24 -11.50
N LEU A 59 6.58 19.38 -10.74
CA LEU A 59 6.28 19.11 -9.34
C LEU A 59 7.56 19.23 -8.50
N ASP A 60 7.42 19.72 -7.26
CA ASP A 60 8.48 19.66 -6.27
C ASP A 60 8.56 18.24 -5.68
N MET A 61 9.43 17.42 -6.27
CA MET A 61 9.61 16.02 -5.86
C MET A 61 10.06 15.88 -4.40
N ARG A 62 10.76 16.87 -3.86
CA ARG A 62 11.18 16.85 -2.44
C ARG A 62 9.97 16.89 -1.51
N GLN A 63 8.96 17.69 -1.83
CA GLN A 63 7.73 17.75 -1.02
C GLN A 63 6.90 16.48 -1.17
N VAL A 64 6.85 15.93 -2.39
CA VAL A 64 6.19 14.66 -2.68
C VAL A 64 6.79 13.52 -1.84
N GLU A 65 8.11 13.34 -1.89
CA GLU A 65 8.82 12.29 -1.15
C GLU A 65 8.64 12.44 0.36
N ARG A 66 8.70 13.68 0.89
CA ARG A 66 8.42 13.93 2.31
C ARG A 66 6.99 13.58 2.70
N THR A 67 6.03 13.80 1.79
CA THR A 67 4.62 13.47 2.04
C THR A 67 4.41 11.96 2.03
N VAL A 68 5.02 11.24 1.08
CA VAL A 68 5.05 9.77 1.06
C VAL A 68 5.63 9.22 2.35
N HIS A 69 6.79 9.72 2.77
CA HIS A 69 7.45 9.25 4.00
C HIS A 69 6.59 9.48 5.24
N ARG A 70 5.93 10.64 5.34
CA ARG A 70 5.00 10.94 6.44
C ARG A 70 3.80 10.00 6.43
N LEU A 71 3.23 9.73 5.26
CA LEU A 71 2.06 8.85 5.12
C LEU A 71 2.40 7.41 5.53
N ILE A 72 3.54 6.89 5.08
CA ILE A 72 4.02 5.55 5.49
C ILE A 72 4.26 5.52 7.00
N SER A 73 4.92 6.55 7.55
CA SER A 73 5.20 6.61 8.99
C SER A 73 3.95 6.77 9.86
N SER A 74 2.93 7.48 9.39
CA SER A 74 1.68 7.65 10.14
C SER A 74 0.78 6.41 10.07
N GLY A 75 0.99 5.56 9.05
CA GLY A 75 0.05 4.51 8.69
C GLY A 75 -1.31 5.07 8.28
N MET A 76 -2.30 4.19 8.20
CA MET A 76 -3.68 4.53 7.88
C MET A 76 -4.62 3.74 8.79
N ALA A 77 -5.49 4.44 9.51
CA ALA A 77 -6.59 3.82 10.24
C ALA A 77 -7.80 3.70 9.31
N MET A 78 -8.10 2.49 8.85
CA MET A 78 -9.42 2.20 8.28
C MET A 78 -10.32 1.67 9.38
N HIS A 79 -11.30 2.47 9.76
CA HIS A 79 -12.40 1.96 10.57
C HIS A 79 -13.33 1.17 9.65
N ALA A 80 -13.51 -0.11 9.94
CA ALA A 80 -14.67 -0.82 9.41
C ALA A 80 -15.92 -0.08 9.88
N PRO A 81 -16.96 0.10 9.03
CA PRO A 81 -18.21 0.64 9.50
C PRO A 81 -18.68 -0.21 10.68
N VAL A 82 -18.93 0.44 11.81
CA VAL A 82 -19.57 -0.21 12.94
C VAL A 82 -20.90 -0.72 12.41
N SER A 83 -21.08 -2.04 12.34
CA SER A 83 -22.42 -2.60 12.23
C SER A 83 -23.10 -2.28 13.55
N ASP A 84 -23.84 -1.17 13.58
CA ASP A 84 -24.85 -0.93 14.60
C ASP A 84 -25.95 -1.97 14.41
N THR A 85 -25.71 -3.19 14.90
CA THR A 85 -26.75 -4.18 15.12
C THR A 85 -27.29 -3.99 16.53
N VAL A 86 -28.54 -3.54 16.56
CA VAL A 86 -29.50 -3.53 17.68
C VAL A 86 -29.49 -4.85 18.44
#